data_AF-A0AA90TZ48-F1
#
_entry.id   AF-A0AA90TZ48-F1
#
_cell.length_a   1.000
_cell.length_b   1.000
_cell.length_c   1.000
_cell.angle_alpha   90.00
_cell.angle_beta   90.00
_cell.angle_gamma   90.00
#
_symmetry.space_group_name_H-M   'P 1'
#
loop_
_entity.id
_entity.type
_entity.pdbx_description
1 polymer ?
#
loop_
_entity_poly.entity_id
_entity_poly.type
_entity_poly.pdbx_seq_one_letter_code
_entity_poly.pdbx_strand_id
1 'polypeptide(L)'
;MILLHNFLNIIKVINISENGKHGVPALLSFFVPGLGQIIKGEIFKAIGIWVALGISGLLTFIVIGFVLAPIIWLWQIYDAYNN
;
A
#
# COMPACT_ATOMS: atom_id res chain seq x y z
N MET A 1 -23.57 -16.70 -30.78
CA MET A 1 -22.45 -17.31 -30.03
C MET A 1 -21.19 -16.43 -30.03
N ILE A 2 -20.72 -15.92 -31.17
CA ILE A 2 -19.53 -15.04 -31.28
C ILE A 2 -19.69 -13.70 -30.54
N LEU A 3 -20.85 -13.05 -30.63
CA LEU A 3 -21.12 -11.78 -29.93
C LEU A 3 -21.05 -11.92 -28.40
N LEU A 4 -21.56 -13.03 -27.85
CA LEU A 4 -21.51 -13.31 -26.41
C LEU A 4 -20.06 -13.56 -25.94
N HIS A 5 -19.26 -14.24 -26.77
CA HIS A 5 -17.85 -14.49 -26.49
C HIS A 5 -17.02 -13.19 -26.46
N ASN A 6 -17.25 -12.28 -27.41
CA ASN A 6 -16.57 -10.98 -27.43
C ASN A 6 -16.97 -10.11 -26.24
N PHE A 7 -18.24 -10.13 -25.84
CA PHE A 7 -18.73 -9.42 -24.67
C PHE A 7 -18.08 -9.93 -23.36
N LEU A 8 -17.99 -11.26 -23.20
CA LEU A 8 -17.29 -11.87 -22.06
C LEU A 8 -15.79 -11.53 -22.05
N ASN A 9 -15.13 -11.50 -23.20
CA ASN A 9 -13.72 -11.08 -23.28
C ASN A 9 -13.52 -9.63 -22.89
N ILE A 10 -14.42 -8.72 -23.28
CA ILE A 10 -14.36 -7.31 -22.86
C ILE A 10 -14.51 -7.20 -21.34
N ILE A 11 -15.47 -7.91 -20.74
CA ILE A 11 -15.64 -7.92 -19.27
C ILE A 11 -14.41 -8.51 -18.57
N LYS A 12 -13.77 -9.52 -19.17
CA LYS A 12 -12.55 -10.12 -18.63
C LYS A 12 -11.37 -9.16 -18.72
N VAL A 13 -11.20 -8.45 -19.84
CA VAL A 13 -10.17 -7.42 -20.02
C VAL A 13 -10.35 -6.27 -19.02
N ILE A 14 -11.59 -5.84 -18.79
CA ILE A 14 -11.91 -4.82 -17.80
C ILE A 14 -11.58 -5.31 -16.37
N ASN A 15 -11.93 -6.57 -16.04
CA ASN A 15 -11.59 -7.17 -14.74
C ASN A 15 -10.07 -7.39 -14.53
N ILE A 16 -9.30 -7.69 -15.58
CA ILE A 16 -7.84 -7.88 -15.47
C ILE A 16 -7.14 -6.56 -15.09
N SER A 17 -7.70 -5.41 -15.47
CA SER A 17 -7.19 -4.09 -15.09
C SER A 17 -7.32 -3.80 -13.59
N GLU A 18 -8.14 -4.55 -12.86
CA GLU A 18 -8.41 -4.29 -11.45
C GLU A 18 -7.33 -4.85 -10.51
N ASN A 19 -6.50 -5.77 -10.99
CA ASN A 19 -5.40 -6.34 -10.21
C ASN A 19 -4.27 -5.34 -9.92
N GLY A 20 -4.26 -4.18 -10.57
CA GLY A 20 -3.32 -3.08 -10.29
C GLY A 20 -3.52 -2.39 -8.94
N LYS A 21 -4.61 -2.71 -8.22
CA LYS A 21 -4.99 -2.09 -6.94
C LYS A 21 -4.12 -2.50 -5.74
N HIS A 22 -3.25 -3.51 -5.90
CA HIS A 22 -2.46 -4.09 -4.80
C HIS A 22 -0.95 -3.92 -4.99
N GLY A 23 -0.43 -4.20 -6.20
CA GLY A 23 1.01 -4.14 -6.47
C GLY A 23 1.57 -2.72 -6.54
N VAL A 24 0.86 -1.80 -7.21
CA VAL A 24 1.32 -0.42 -7.40
C VAL A 24 1.36 0.35 -6.07
N PRO A 25 0.34 0.28 -5.20
CA PRO A 25 0.41 0.94 -3.89
C PRO A 25 1.50 0.35 -2.98
N ALA A 26 1.73 -0.96 -3.01
CA ALA A 26 2.76 -1.61 -2.21
C ALA A 26 4.18 -1.18 -2.63
N LEU A 27 4.47 -1.14 -3.93
CA LEU A 27 5.73 -0.63 -4.47
C LEU A 27 5.95 0.84 -4.08
N LEU A 28 4.91 1.66 -4.10
CA LEU A 28 5.03 3.08 -3.72
C LEU A 28 5.24 3.26 -2.21
N SER A 29 4.57 2.46 -1.38
CA SER A 29 4.83 2.41 0.07
C SER A 29 6.23 1.92 0.44
N PHE A 30 6.84 1.08 -0.40
CA PHE A 30 8.22 0.64 -0.23
C PHE A 30 9.21 1.81 -0.35
N PHE A 31 9.07 2.66 -1.38
CA PHE A 31 9.94 3.83 -1.56
C PHE A 31 9.63 4.96 -0.59
N VAL A 32 8.35 5.27 -0.39
CA VAL A 32 7.92 6.37 0.49
C VAL A 32 6.78 5.88 1.37
N PRO A 33 6.99 5.85 2.70
CA PRO A 33 5.95 5.46 3.63
C PRO A 33 4.66 6.28 3.45
N GLY A 34 3.51 5.62 3.54
CA GLY A 34 2.19 6.23 3.45
C GLY A 34 1.70 6.54 2.03
N LEU A 35 2.54 6.47 0.97
CA LEU A 35 2.09 6.74 -0.40
C LEU A 35 1.04 5.75 -0.89
N GLY A 36 1.22 4.45 -0.64
CA GLY A 36 0.24 3.44 -1.05
C GLY A 36 -1.12 3.65 -0.39
N GLN A 37 -1.14 4.17 0.84
CA GLN A 37 -2.37 4.49 1.57
C GLN A 37 -3.08 5.70 0.94
N ILE A 38 -2.34 6.72 0.48
CA ILE A 38 -2.91 7.87 -0.23
C ILE A 38 -3.56 7.46 -1.54
N ILE A 39 -2.94 6.54 -2.29
CA ILE A 39 -3.48 6.05 -3.58
C ILE A 39 -4.78 5.26 -3.40
N LYS A 40 -4.93 4.61 -2.25
CA LYS A 40 -6.19 3.96 -1.86
C LYS A 40 -7.23 4.92 -1.30
N GLY A 41 -6.90 6.20 -1.12
CA GLY A 41 -7.75 7.20 -0.48
C GLY A 41 -7.76 7.14 1.05
N GLU A 42 -6.89 6.34 1.67
CA GLU A 42 -6.79 6.12 3.11
C GLU A 42 -5.87 7.16 3.78
N ILE A 43 -6.23 8.43 3.69
CA ILE A 43 -5.41 9.57 4.16
C ILE A 43 -5.13 9.48 5.66
N PHE A 44 -6.11 9.06 6.47
CA PHE A 44 -5.92 8.91 7.93
C PHE A 44 -4.88 7.86 8.29
N LYS A 45 -4.81 6.74 7.54
CA LYS A 45 -3.77 5.72 7.73
C LYS A 45 -2.39 6.26 7.33
N ALA A 46 -2.30 7.01 6.23
CA ALA A 46 -1.06 7.64 5.80
C ALA A 46 -0.49 8.58 6.88
N ILE A 47 -1.33 9.44 7.46
CA ILE A 47 -0.95 10.34 8.55
C ILE A 47 -0.49 9.52 9.78
N GLY A 48 -1.21 8.46 10.13
CA GLY A 48 -0.84 7.57 11.24
C GLY A 48 0.55 6.94 11.07
N ILE A 49 0.89 6.47 9.87
CA ILE A 49 2.21 5.91 9.55
C ILE A 49 3.31 6.97 9.73
N TRP A 50 3.07 8.21 9.27
CA TRP A 50 4.06 9.28 9.36
C TRP A 50 4.32 9.68 10.81
N VAL A 51 3.26 9.77 11.62
CA VAL A 51 3.39 10.02 13.06
C VAL A 51 4.12 8.88 13.75
N ALA A 52 3.79 7.62 13.45
CA ALA A 52 4.43 6.45 14.03
C ALA A 52 5.92 6.35 13.66
N LEU A 53 6.29 6.67 12.42
CA LEU A 53 7.68 6.75 11.99
C LEU A 53 8.41 7.95 12.62
N GLY A 54 7.75 9.10 12.76
CA GLY A 54 8.31 10.27 13.47
C GLY A 54 8.61 9.96 14.94
N ILE A 55 7.67 9.31 15.64
CA ILE A 55 7.85 8.82 17.00
C ILE A 55 8.99 7.80 17.04
N SER A 56 9.01 6.81 16.13
CA SER A 56 10.10 5.83 16.06
C SER A 56 11.45 6.48 15.82
N GLY A 57 11.50 7.54 15.00
CA GLY A 57 12.67 8.39 14.80
C GLY A 57 13.18 9.00 16.12
N LEU A 58 12.29 9.56 16.93
CA LEU A 58 12.62 10.08 18.28
C LEU A 58 13.06 8.95 19.23
N LEU A 59 12.48 7.75 19.14
CA LEU A 59 12.91 6.60 19.95
C LEU A 59 14.25 5.99 19.49
N THR A 60 14.81 6.42 18.36
CA THR A 60 16.12 5.94 17.88
C THR A 60 17.24 6.28 18.87
N PHE A 61 17.09 7.36 19.64
CA PHE A 61 18.02 7.73 20.72
C PHE A 61 18.15 6.65 21.81
N ILE A 62 17.15 5.77 21.93
CA ILE A 62 17.10 4.68 22.93
C ILE A 62 17.31 3.32 22.24
N VAL A 63 17.80 3.28 20.99
CA VAL A 63 17.96 2.08 20.13
C VAL A 63 16.65 1.39 19.74
N ILE A 64 15.59 1.51 20.55
CA ILE A 64 14.27 0.93 20.31
C ILE A 64 13.67 1.43 18.99
N GLY A 65 13.92 2.68 18.61
CA GLY A 65 13.49 3.24 17.33
C GLY A 65 14.04 2.52 16.10
N PHE A 66 15.25 1.95 16.20
CA PHE A 66 15.87 1.18 15.11
C PHE A 66 15.11 -0.11 14.78
N VAL A 67 14.40 -0.68 15.76
CA VAL A 67 13.60 -1.89 15.56
C VAL A 67 12.17 -1.54 15.17
N LEU A 68 11.59 -0.51 15.78
CA LEU A 68 10.21 -0.08 15.47
C LEU A 68 10.06 0.48 14.05
N ALA A 69 11.01 1.27 13.58
CA ALA A 69 10.96 1.86 12.24
C ALA A 69 10.85 0.82 11.11
N PRO A 70 11.69 -0.24 11.01
CA PRO A 70 11.55 -1.26 9.99
C PRO A 70 10.29 -2.11 10.16
N ILE A 71 9.82 -2.36 11.39
CA ILE A 71 8.56 -3.08 11.63
C ILE A 71 7.37 -2.29 11.05
N ILE A 72 7.28 -1.00 11.38
CA ILE A 72 6.22 -0.12 10.86
C ILE A 72 6.31 -0.03 9.34
N TRP A 73 7.52 0.13 8.80
CA TRP A 73 7.76 0.22 7.36
C TRP A 73 7.35 -1.05 6.60
N LEU A 74 7.66 -2.24 7.10
CA LEU A 74 7.24 -3.50 6.47
C LEU A 74 5.73 -3.71 6.59
N TRP A 75 5.15 -3.40 7.76
CA TRP A 75 3.72 -3.56 8.00
C TRP A 75 2.86 -2.72 7.06
N GLN A 76 3.20 -1.45 6.83
CA GLN A 76 2.44 -0.59 5.91
C GLN A 76 2.52 -1.04 4.44
N ILE A 77 3.59 -1.73 4.03
CA ILE A 77 3.73 -2.29 2.68
C ILE A 77 2.80 -3.50 2.53
N TYR A 78 2.78 -4.37 3.54
CA TYR A 78 1.84 -5.48 3.61
C TYR A 78 0.39 -5.00 3.60
N ASP A 79 0.08 -3.94 4.36
CA ASP A 79 -1.24 -3.32 4.37
C ASP A 79 -1.58 -2.68 3.01
N ALA A 80 -0.60 -2.01 2.38
CA ALA A 80 -0.75 -1.46 1.03
C ALA A 80 -0.90 -2.54 -0.05
N TYR A 81 -0.50 -3.79 0.21
CA TYR A 81 -0.71 -4.90 -0.70
C TYR A 81 -2.08 -5.58 -0.50
N ASN A 82 -2.47 -5.87 0.73
CA ASN A 82 -3.64 -6.73 0.99
C ASN A 82 -4.98 -5.99 1.11
N ASN A 83 -4.96 -4.73 1.54
CA ASN A 83 -6.17 -3.88 1.53
C ASN A 83 -6.38 -3.22 0.17
#